data_AF-A0A518HVE1-F1
#
_entry.id   AF-A0A518HVE1-F1
#
_cell.length_a   1.000
_cell.length_b   1.000
_cell.length_c   1.000
_cell.angle_alpha   90.00
_cell.angle_beta   90.00
_cell.angle_gamma   90.00
#
_symmetry.space_group_name_H-M   'P 1'
#
loop_
_entity.id
_entity.type
_entity.pdbx_description
1 polymer ?
#
loop_
_entity_poly.entity_id
_entity_poly.type
_entity_poly.pdbx_seq_one_letter_code
_entity_poly.pdbx_strand_id
1 'polypeptide(L)'
;MKNRHPDRRCDGVHRRELLHVGGLSALGIGVSDWLMARQVRAESNATEQIDDSATAQSCILIWLDGGPSHLDLFDLKPDAPAEIRGPFSPIPTNVRGIEVCEQLPQTAAMMDKVALVRSMTSPLGEHNFASHYLLTGYKLNRALTYPSMPAVQKHLSQSQTAIPTNIAIAKPNGMIGSGYLPESTMPFIVQGDPSRPEFRVQDLELPVGMTPDRLTRRRRFRNAVDELTRQTETRLADSARSESAQSDSAFDQAFRLVQSPQARAAFDLQQESQRDRNRYGRHLIGHGCLMARRLVEAGAKFVTVTDRGWDTHEDIYLRLKEGFTGGTAGKIPKLDQAYSALLNDLSERGLLDSTLVILMGEFGRTPKLNPRGGRDHWPGAFSVALAGGGIVGGQVIGKSDAHGERPAERPISPADLVRTLYHLIGIDGDLELNTADGRPVQVNRDGTVIGDLIG
;
A
#
# COMPACT_ATOMS: atom_id res chain seq x y z
N MET A 1 60.38 -2.58 12.78
CA MET A 1 58.97 -2.97 13.01
C MET A 1 58.17 -2.65 11.76
N LYS A 2 57.76 -3.66 10.98
CA LYS A 2 56.89 -3.49 9.79
C LYS A 2 55.60 -4.26 10.06
N ASN A 3 54.50 -3.55 10.30
CA ASN A 3 53.16 -4.15 10.40
C ASN A 3 52.71 -4.62 9.00
N ARG A 4 52.47 -5.92 8.86
CA ARG A 4 51.84 -6.52 7.68
C ARG A 4 50.33 -6.40 7.81
N HIS A 5 49.69 -5.73 6.86
CA HIS A 5 48.24 -5.83 6.64
C HIS A 5 47.88 -7.24 6.12
N PRO A 6 46.77 -7.85 6.56
CA PRO A 6 46.27 -9.08 5.94
C PRO A 6 45.61 -8.76 4.60
N ASP A 7 46.14 -9.34 3.51
CA ASP A 7 45.61 -9.22 2.15
C ASP A 7 44.11 -9.54 2.07
N ARG A 8 43.29 -8.52 1.81
CA ARG A 8 41.90 -8.65 1.32
C ARG A 8 41.95 -8.84 -0.21
N ARG A 9 41.19 -9.79 -0.74
CA ARG A 9 40.92 -9.88 -2.19
C ARG A 9 39.66 -9.11 -2.54
N CYS A 10 39.48 -8.79 -3.83
CA CYS A 10 38.43 -7.89 -4.35
C CYS A 10 36.98 -8.40 -4.14
N ASP A 11 36.81 -9.63 -3.66
CA ASP A 11 35.54 -10.29 -3.29
C ASP A 11 35.26 -10.25 -1.77
N GLY A 12 36.14 -9.63 -0.97
CA GLY A 12 35.95 -9.44 0.47
C GLY A 12 36.22 -10.67 1.34
N VAL A 13 36.64 -11.80 0.77
CA VAL A 13 36.85 -13.05 1.53
C VAL A 13 38.24 -13.09 2.18
N HIS A 14 38.30 -13.39 3.48
CA HIS A 14 39.58 -13.51 4.19
C HIS A 14 40.21 -14.91 3.96
N ARG A 15 41.55 -14.99 3.78
CA ARG A 15 42.29 -16.26 3.64
C ARG A 15 41.98 -17.30 4.74
N ARG A 16 41.58 -16.85 5.93
CA ARG A 16 41.20 -17.69 7.07
C ARG A 16 39.82 -18.34 6.94
N GLU A 17 38.92 -17.75 6.16
CA GLU A 17 37.57 -18.28 5.91
C GLU A 17 37.60 -19.38 4.85
N LEU A 18 38.46 -19.25 3.85
CA LEU A 18 38.66 -20.25 2.80
C LEU A 18 39.25 -21.57 3.36
N LEU A 19 40.09 -21.47 4.40
CA LEU A 19 40.59 -22.63 5.15
C LEU A 19 39.52 -23.23 6.10
N HIS A 20 38.59 -22.42 6.59
CA HIS A 20 37.43 -22.92 7.36
C HIS A 20 36.47 -23.73 6.47
N VAL A 21 36.22 -23.26 5.24
CA VAL A 21 35.42 -23.97 4.23
C VAL A 21 36.08 -25.31 3.84
N GLY A 22 37.41 -25.34 3.71
CA GLY A 22 38.16 -26.58 3.47
C GLY A 22 38.17 -27.57 4.65
N GLY A 23 38.04 -27.08 5.88
CA GLY A 23 37.90 -27.93 7.08
C GLY A 23 36.48 -28.49 7.28
N LEU A 24 35.45 -27.74 6.85
CA LEU A 24 34.04 -28.15 6.94
C LEU A 24 33.64 -29.20 5.89
N SER A 25 34.42 -29.36 4.82
CA SER A 25 34.21 -30.40 3.80
C SER A 25 34.35 -31.82 4.37
N ALA A 26 35.17 -32.00 5.43
CA ALA A 26 35.32 -33.27 6.12
C ALA A 26 34.09 -33.69 6.94
N LEU A 27 33.17 -32.75 7.20
CA LEU A 27 31.89 -32.96 7.88
C LEU A 27 30.69 -32.95 6.91
N GLY A 28 30.94 -32.93 5.60
CA GLY A 28 29.88 -32.97 4.58
C GLY A 28 29.14 -31.66 4.35
N ILE A 29 29.61 -30.54 4.92
CA ILE A 29 29.01 -29.21 4.74
C ILE A 29 29.70 -28.53 3.56
N GLY A 30 28.98 -28.38 2.45
CA GLY A 30 29.46 -27.77 1.21
C GLY A 30 29.44 -26.24 1.23
N VAL A 31 30.05 -25.63 0.21
CA VAL A 31 29.98 -24.17 -0.01
C VAL A 31 28.53 -23.69 -0.16
N SER A 32 27.69 -24.51 -0.76
CA SER A 32 26.23 -24.30 -0.87
C SER A 32 25.54 -24.25 0.49
N ASP A 33 25.87 -25.16 1.41
CA ASP A 33 25.31 -25.17 2.77
C ASP A 33 25.76 -23.95 3.58
N TRP A 34 26.99 -23.48 3.36
CA TRP A 34 27.48 -22.25 3.98
C TRP A 34 26.81 -20.99 3.43
N LEU A 35 26.59 -20.93 2.11
CA LEU A 35 25.85 -19.84 1.48
C LEU A 35 24.38 -19.83 1.95
N MET A 36 23.74 -21.00 2.04
CA MET A 36 22.40 -21.14 2.61
C MET A 36 22.36 -20.77 4.10
N ALA A 37 23.36 -21.17 4.90
CA ALA A 37 23.44 -20.75 6.30
C ALA A 37 23.61 -19.23 6.44
N ARG A 38 24.26 -18.56 5.47
CA ARG A 38 24.31 -17.09 5.41
C ARG A 38 22.99 -16.48 4.95
N GLN A 39 22.28 -17.10 4.03
CA GLN A 39 20.96 -16.66 3.56
C GLN A 39 19.91 -16.80 4.67
N VAL A 40 19.88 -17.95 5.35
CA VAL A 40 19.05 -18.18 6.54
C VAL A 40 19.45 -17.24 7.69
N ARG A 41 20.75 -16.95 7.90
CA ARG A 41 21.18 -15.91 8.86
C ARG A 41 20.78 -14.50 8.44
N ALA A 42 20.75 -14.19 7.15
CA ALA A 42 20.28 -12.90 6.64
C ALA A 42 18.75 -12.77 6.82
N GLU A 43 18.00 -13.84 6.60
CA GLU A 43 16.56 -13.92 6.86
C GLU A 43 16.22 -13.92 8.36
N SER A 44 17.02 -14.58 9.21
CA SER A 44 16.83 -14.59 10.67
C SER A 44 17.37 -13.34 11.38
N ASN A 45 18.22 -12.54 10.73
CA ASN A 45 18.53 -11.17 11.18
C ASN A 45 17.47 -10.14 10.74
N ALA A 46 16.49 -10.52 9.91
CA ALA A 46 15.30 -9.72 9.61
C ALA A 46 14.17 -9.94 10.64
N THR A 47 14.48 -10.57 11.78
CA THR A 47 13.55 -10.78 12.88
C THR A 47 13.39 -9.46 13.65
N GLU A 48 12.29 -8.76 13.34
CA GLU A 48 11.82 -7.51 13.97
C GLU A 48 12.67 -6.26 13.68
N GLN A 49 12.42 -5.68 12.50
CA GLN A 49 12.95 -4.38 12.07
C GLN A 49 11.84 -3.31 11.94
N ILE A 50 10.67 -3.58 12.53
CA ILE A 50 9.65 -2.57 12.74
C ILE A 50 9.89 -2.01 14.14
N ASP A 51 10.22 -0.73 14.22
CA ASP A 51 10.47 -0.01 15.47
C ASP A 51 9.19 0.07 16.31
N ASP A 52 9.32 -0.13 17.62
CA ASP A 52 8.26 0.08 18.62
C ASP A 52 7.78 1.54 18.63
N SER A 53 8.54 2.48 18.05
CA SER A 53 8.15 3.87 17.87
C SER A 53 7.10 4.09 16.76
N ALA A 54 6.62 3.04 16.08
CA ALA A 54 5.60 3.15 15.04
C ALA A 54 4.32 3.81 15.58
N THR A 55 3.94 4.95 14.99
CA THR A 55 2.69 5.65 15.33
C THR A 55 1.48 5.01 14.63
N ALA A 56 1.68 4.48 13.42
CA ALA A 56 0.65 3.81 12.63
C ALA A 56 0.80 2.29 12.72
N GLN A 57 -0.14 1.64 13.41
CA GLN A 57 -0.20 0.18 13.52
C GLN A 57 -0.78 -0.48 12.26
N SER A 58 -1.60 0.28 11.52
CA SER A 58 -2.23 -0.12 10.28
C SER A 58 -2.30 1.04 9.29
N CYS A 59 -2.39 0.74 8.00
CA CYS A 59 -2.54 1.73 6.94
C CYS A 59 -3.73 1.38 6.03
N ILE A 60 -4.54 2.39 5.70
CA ILE A 60 -5.57 2.33 4.67
C ILE A 60 -5.17 3.27 3.53
N LEU A 61 -4.87 2.70 2.37
CA LEU A 61 -4.61 3.44 1.15
C LEU A 61 -5.88 3.48 0.28
N ILE A 62 -6.46 4.66 0.11
CA ILE A 62 -7.50 4.93 -0.89
C ILE A 62 -6.79 5.40 -2.16
N TRP A 63 -6.72 4.51 -3.15
CA TRP A 63 -6.08 4.75 -4.44
C TRP A 63 -7.10 5.20 -5.47
N LEU A 64 -6.96 6.45 -5.93
CA LEU A 64 -7.79 7.05 -6.97
C LEU A 64 -7.14 6.77 -8.34
N ASP A 65 -7.41 5.58 -8.89
CA ASP A 65 -6.79 5.07 -10.12
C ASP A 65 -7.18 5.94 -11.32
N GLY A 66 -6.16 6.61 -11.87
CA GLY A 66 -6.29 7.51 -13.01
C GLY A 66 -5.94 8.97 -12.72
N GLY A 67 -5.12 9.30 -11.73
CA GLY A 67 -4.48 10.61 -11.60
C GLY A 67 -5.50 11.72 -11.34
N PRO A 68 -6.09 11.77 -10.14
CA PRO A 68 -7.16 12.71 -9.83
C PRO A 68 -6.65 14.15 -9.97
N SER A 69 -7.45 15.01 -10.59
CA SER A 69 -7.09 16.41 -10.78
C SER A 69 -6.96 17.13 -9.44
N HIS A 70 -5.75 17.60 -9.12
CA HIS A 70 -5.51 18.42 -7.92
C HIS A 70 -6.29 19.71 -7.96
N LEU A 71 -6.44 20.30 -9.15
CA LEU A 71 -7.18 21.54 -9.42
C LEU A 71 -8.69 21.42 -9.20
N ASP A 72 -9.25 20.21 -9.29
CA ASP A 72 -10.70 19.99 -9.16
C ASP A 72 -11.07 19.38 -7.79
N LEU A 73 -10.07 19.07 -6.95
CA LEU A 73 -10.24 18.49 -5.61
C LEU A 73 -9.71 19.41 -4.51
N PHE A 74 -8.38 19.57 -4.44
CA PHE A 74 -7.70 20.04 -3.23
C PHE A 74 -6.88 21.30 -3.44
N ASP A 75 -6.63 21.76 -4.67
CA ASP A 75 -5.78 22.90 -4.99
C ASP A 75 -6.39 23.78 -6.09
N LEU A 76 -7.63 24.24 -5.85
CA LEU A 76 -8.37 25.08 -6.78
C LEU A 76 -7.67 26.42 -7.00
N LYS A 77 -7.79 26.97 -8.22
CA LYS A 77 -7.21 28.26 -8.60
C LYS A 77 -8.31 29.25 -9.03
N PRO A 78 -9.16 29.73 -8.10
CA PRO A 78 -10.34 30.55 -8.43
C PRO A 78 -10.01 31.82 -9.21
N ASP A 79 -8.81 32.39 -8.97
CA ASP A 79 -8.30 33.60 -9.60
C ASP A 79 -7.62 33.35 -10.96
N ALA A 80 -7.41 32.09 -11.36
CA ALA A 80 -6.86 31.75 -12.67
C ALA A 80 -7.91 31.95 -13.78
N PRO A 81 -7.50 32.06 -15.06
CA PRO A 81 -8.40 32.08 -16.20
C PRO A 81 -9.41 30.91 -16.18
N ALA A 82 -10.58 31.11 -16.81
CA ALA A 82 -11.69 30.16 -16.78
C ALA A 82 -11.29 28.76 -17.27
N GLU A 83 -10.43 28.69 -18.28
CA GLU A 83 -9.88 27.46 -18.85
C GLU A 83 -8.90 26.72 -17.92
N ILE A 84 -8.39 27.37 -16.87
CA ILE A 84 -7.51 26.77 -15.86
C ILE A 84 -8.29 26.40 -14.61
N ARG A 85 -9.03 27.36 -14.04
CA ARG A 85 -9.77 27.16 -12.78
C ARG A 85 -10.83 26.07 -12.87
N GLY A 86 -11.35 25.80 -14.08
CA GLY A 86 -12.35 24.78 -14.31
C GLY A 86 -13.75 25.17 -13.82
N PRO A 87 -14.69 24.21 -13.77
CA PRO A 87 -16.09 24.49 -13.47
C PRO A 87 -16.42 24.43 -11.97
N PHE A 88 -15.42 24.24 -11.11
CA PHE A 88 -15.58 24.07 -9.67
C PHE A 88 -15.22 25.34 -8.90
N SER A 89 -15.86 25.53 -7.75
CA SER A 89 -15.58 26.64 -6.84
C SER A 89 -14.99 26.12 -5.53
N PRO A 90 -14.11 26.88 -4.87
CA PRO A 90 -13.65 26.55 -3.54
C PRO A 90 -14.74 26.82 -2.49
N ILE A 91 -14.73 26.05 -1.41
CA ILE A 91 -15.48 26.31 -0.17
C ILE A 91 -14.51 26.35 1.02
N PRO A 92 -14.80 27.18 2.03
CA PRO A 92 -14.02 27.18 3.27
C PRO A 92 -14.20 25.86 4.02
N THR A 93 -13.16 25.45 4.74
CA THR A 93 -13.18 24.29 5.64
C THR A 93 -13.38 24.73 7.10
N ASN A 94 -13.47 23.76 8.02
CA ASN A 94 -13.46 24.04 9.46
C ASN A 94 -12.12 24.57 9.98
N VAL A 95 -11.07 24.59 9.14
CA VAL A 95 -9.78 25.19 9.44
C VAL A 95 -9.62 26.48 8.62
N ARG A 96 -9.37 27.60 9.33
CA ARG A 96 -9.23 28.91 8.70
C ARG A 96 -8.08 28.92 7.69
N GLY A 97 -8.36 29.41 6.49
CA GLY A 97 -7.36 29.56 5.42
C GLY A 97 -7.16 28.31 4.57
N ILE A 98 -7.84 27.21 4.88
CA ILE A 98 -7.89 26.03 4.01
C ILE A 98 -9.24 25.99 3.30
N GLU A 99 -9.17 25.88 1.98
CA GLU A 99 -10.31 25.73 1.08
C GLU A 99 -10.15 24.48 0.21
N VAL A 100 -11.25 23.81 -0.11
CA VAL A 100 -11.32 22.63 -0.99
C VAL A 100 -12.49 22.75 -1.96
N CYS A 101 -12.64 21.81 -2.89
CA CYS A 101 -13.73 21.81 -3.87
C CYS A 101 -15.12 21.84 -3.20
N GLU A 102 -16.06 22.61 -3.75
CA GLU A 102 -17.47 22.66 -3.32
C GLU A 102 -18.18 21.29 -3.29
N GLN A 103 -17.65 20.29 -4.00
CA GLN A 103 -18.16 18.92 -4.02
C GLN A 103 -17.60 18.04 -2.88
N LEU A 104 -16.78 18.62 -1.99
CA LEU A 104 -16.21 17.97 -0.81
C LEU A 104 -16.73 18.55 0.53
N PRO A 105 -18.05 18.82 0.71
CA PRO A 105 -18.54 19.51 1.90
C PRO A 105 -18.33 18.73 3.19
N GLN A 106 -18.40 17.39 3.17
CA GLN A 106 -18.20 16.59 4.39
C GLN A 106 -16.72 16.55 4.75
N THR A 107 -15.84 16.42 3.76
CA THR A 107 -14.38 16.48 3.95
C THR A 107 -13.95 17.87 4.45
N ALA A 108 -14.57 18.94 3.94
CA ALA A 108 -14.32 20.30 4.40
C ALA A 108 -14.66 20.49 5.90
N ALA A 109 -15.65 19.76 6.43
CA ALA A 109 -16.06 19.85 7.83
C ALA A 109 -15.11 19.16 8.83
N MET A 110 -14.07 18.49 8.34
CA MET A 110 -13.15 17.63 9.10
C MET A 110 -11.69 17.82 8.68
N MET A 111 -11.40 18.98 8.10
CA MET A 111 -10.08 19.33 7.60
C MET A 111 -9.06 19.45 8.74
N ASP A 112 -9.51 19.66 9.97
CA ASP A 112 -8.71 19.59 11.20
C ASP A 112 -8.05 18.22 11.43
N LYS A 113 -8.60 17.15 10.85
CA LYS A 113 -8.05 15.78 10.94
C LYS A 113 -7.14 15.42 9.77
N VAL A 114 -7.07 16.26 8.75
CA VAL A 114 -6.41 15.95 7.47
C VAL A 114 -5.23 16.90 7.24
N ALA A 115 -4.11 16.35 6.80
CA ALA A 115 -3.01 17.11 6.23
C ALA A 115 -3.05 17.01 4.71
N LEU A 116 -2.99 18.15 4.01
CA LEU A 116 -2.93 18.20 2.55
C LEU A 116 -1.53 18.55 2.08
N VAL A 117 -0.92 17.70 1.26
CA VAL A 117 0.29 18.04 0.51
C VAL A 117 -0.13 18.53 -0.86
N ARG A 118 0.12 19.81 -1.20
CA ARG A 118 -0.25 20.42 -2.50
C ARG A 118 0.92 20.61 -3.46
N SER A 119 2.09 20.13 -3.06
CA SER A 119 3.40 20.40 -3.68
C SER A 119 4.07 19.12 -4.15
N MET A 120 3.32 18.01 -4.29
CA MET A 120 3.85 16.79 -4.86
C MET A 120 4.23 17.01 -6.32
N THR A 121 5.35 16.46 -6.76
CA THR A 121 5.81 16.54 -8.15
C THR A 121 6.61 15.31 -8.54
N SER A 122 6.51 14.89 -9.80
CA SER A 122 7.17 13.71 -10.33
C SER A 122 7.60 13.95 -11.79
N PRO A 123 8.70 13.32 -12.25
CA PRO A 123 9.04 13.33 -13.67
C PRO A 123 8.24 12.31 -14.50
N LEU A 124 7.37 11.50 -13.88
CA LEU A 124 6.72 10.34 -14.50
C LEU A 124 5.24 10.63 -14.75
N GLY A 125 4.85 10.84 -16.02
CA GLY A 125 3.48 11.12 -16.44
C GLY A 125 2.75 9.93 -17.07
N GLU A 126 3.25 8.70 -16.86
CA GLU A 126 2.60 7.46 -17.30
C GLU A 126 2.11 6.70 -16.07
N HIS A 127 0.87 6.19 -16.11
CA HIS A 127 0.17 5.66 -14.94
C HIS A 127 0.96 4.60 -14.20
N ASN A 128 1.51 3.60 -14.90
CA ASN A 128 2.26 2.54 -14.26
C ASN A 128 3.54 3.11 -13.64
N PHE A 129 4.35 3.86 -14.39
CA PHE A 129 5.61 4.40 -13.86
C PHE A 129 5.40 5.31 -12.64
N ALA A 130 4.35 6.12 -12.64
CA ALA A 130 4.00 6.98 -11.52
C ALA A 130 3.46 6.19 -10.32
N SER A 131 2.56 5.23 -10.55
CA SER A 131 2.07 4.29 -9.51
C SER A 131 3.22 3.56 -8.84
N HIS A 132 4.16 3.02 -9.62
CA HIS A 132 5.35 2.37 -9.12
C HIS A 132 6.08 3.27 -8.13
N TYR A 133 6.35 4.51 -8.55
CA TYR A 133 7.18 5.40 -7.77
C TYR A 133 6.52 5.82 -6.44
N LEU A 134 5.20 6.04 -6.45
CA LEU A 134 4.44 6.35 -5.23
C LEU A 134 4.27 5.16 -4.28
N LEU A 135 4.33 3.93 -4.79
CA LEU A 135 4.18 2.73 -3.99
C LEU A 135 5.52 2.14 -3.52
N THR A 136 6.63 2.42 -4.19
CA THR A 136 7.95 1.85 -3.87
C THR A 136 8.96 2.89 -3.38
N GLY A 137 8.77 4.17 -3.69
CA GLY A 137 9.80 5.19 -3.49
C GLY A 137 10.95 5.11 -4.50
N TYR A 138 10.86 4.22 -5.50
CA TYR A 138 11.84 4.06 -6.57
C TYR A 138 11.21 4.29 -7.95
N LYS A 139 11.97 4.95 -8.82
CA LYS A 139 11.63 4.99 -10.26
C LYS A 139 11.88 3.62 -10.87
N LEU A 140 11.08 3.26 -11.88
CA LEU A 140 11.22 1.95 -12.53
C LEU A 140 12.64 1.77 -13.09
N ASN A 141 13.24 0.63 -12.77
CA ASN A 141 14.57 0.24 -13.23
C ASN A 141 14.47 -1.11 -13.96
N ARG A 142 15.07 -1.21 -15.16
CA ARG A 142 15.10 -2.47 -15.93
C ARG A 142 15.87 -3.58 -15.22
N ALA A 143 16.82 -3.22 -14.34
CA ALA A 143 17.66 -4.17 -13.64
C ALA A 143 17.02 -4.76 -12.37
N LEU A 144 15.99 -4.12 -11.82
CA LEU A 144 15.36 -4.56 -10.58
C LEU A 144 13.95 -3.99 -10.43
N THR A 145 12.99 -4.86 -10.13
CA THR A 145 11.65 -4.48 -9.71
C THR A 145 11.60 -4.36 -8.19
N TYR A 146 11.39 -3.14 -7.69
CA TYR A 146 11.31 -2.89 -6.25
C TYR A 146 9.97 -3.36 -5.66
N PRO A 147 9.97 -3.89 -4.42
CA PRO A 147 8.75 -4.21 -3.71
C PRO A 147 7.95 -2.95 -3.40
N SER A 148 6.62 -3.07 -3.44
CA SER A 148 5.74 -2.03 -2.91
C SER A 148 5.83 -1.93 -1.39
N MET A 149 5.56 -0.75 -0.82
CA MET A 149 5.53 -0.52 0.62
C MET A 149 4.65 -1.54 1.36
N PRO A 150 3.43 -1.91 0.89
CA PRO A 150 2.64 -2.98 1.52
C PRO A 150 3.32 -4.36 1.50
N ALA A 151 4.10 -4.67 0.46
CA ALA A 151 4.86 -5.91 0.39
C ALA A 151 6.04 -5.92 1.35
N VAL A 152 6.77 -4.79 1.47
CA VAL A 152 7.82 -4.61 2.48
C VAL A 152 7.25 -4.75 3.88
N GLN A 153 6.14 -4.07 4.17
CA GLN A 153 5.44 -4.17 5.46
C GLN A 153 5.06 -5.63 5.77
N LYS A 154 4.49 -6.36 4.79
CA LYS A 154 4.13 -7.76 4.97
C LYS A 154 5.34 -8.66 5.18
N HIS A 155 6.44 -8.40 4.49
CA HIS A 155 7.69 -9.15 4.64
C HIS A 155 8.28 -9.02 6.04
N LEU A 156 8.25 -7.82 6.61
CA LEU A 156 8.77 -7.52 7.94
C LEU A 156 7.79 -7.83 9.07
N SER A 157 6.51 -8.02 8.75
CA SER A 157 5.46 -8.30 9.73
C SER A 157 5.55 -9.72 10.27
N GLN A 158 5.63 -9.85 11.59
CA GLN A 158 5.52 -11.13 12.30
C GLN A 158 4.07 -11.49 12.67
N SER A 159 3.07 -10.78 12.15
CA SER A 159 1.68 -10.97 12.56
C SER A 159 1.21 -12.41 12.34
N GLN A 160 0.85 -13.09 13.43
CA GLN A 160 0.28 -14.43 13.41
C GLN A 160 -1.24 -14.43 13.28
N THR A 161 -1.85 -13.29 12.97
CA THR A 161 -3.29 -13.15 12.78
C THR A 161 -3.82 -14.04 11.66
N ALA A 162 -5.07 -14.47 11.79
CA ALA A 162 -5.78 -15.17 10.71
C ALA A 162 -6.11 -14.25 9.53
N ILE A 163 -6.24 -12.94 9.78
CA ILE A 163 -6.42 -11.92 8.74
C ILE A 163 -5.11 -11.71 7.98
N PRO A 164 -5.13 -11.70 6.63
CA PRO A 164 -3.97 -11.32 5.83
C PRO A 164 -3.51 -9.89 6.16
N THR A 165 -2.20 -9.69 6.27
CA THR A 165 -1.64 -8.38 6.64
C THR A 165 -1.68 -7.36 5.51
N ASN A 166 -1.56 -7.80 4.25
CA ASN A 166 -1.67 -6.98 3.04
C ASN A 166 -2.91 -7.40 2.25
N ILE A 167 -3.88 -6.51 2.09
CA ILE A 167 -5.16 -6.77 1.42
C ILE A 167 -5.40 -5.67 0.37
N ALA A 168 -5.89 -6.06 -0.81
CA ALA A 168 -6.30 -5.13 -1.86
C ALA A 168 -7.75 -5.36 -2.28
N ILE A 169 -8.59 -4.34 -2.08
CA ILE A 169 -9.99 -4.31 -2.49
C ILE A 169 -10.08 -3.65 -3.86
N ALA A 170 -10.66 -4.37 -4.84
CA ALA A 170 -10.78 -3.94 -6.23
C ALA A 170 -9.43 -3.62 -6.91
N LYS A 171 -8.42 -4.50 -6.71
CA LYS A 171 -7.01 -4.42 -7.17
C LYS A 171 -6.70 -3.31 -8.20
N PRO A 172 -5.73 -2.41 -7.93
CA PRO A 172 -5.30 -1.39 -8.89
C PRO A 172 -4.63 -2.03 -10.11
N ASN A 173 -4.62 -1.31 -11.23
CA ASN A 173 -3.93 -1.77 -12.42
C ASN A 173 -2.40 -1.81 -12.17
N GLY A 174 -1.79 -2.95 -12.46
CA GLY A 174 -0.35 -3.07 -12.75
C GLY A 174 0.68 -3.06 -11.62
N MET A 175 0.45 -2.53 -10.40
CA MET A 175 1.62 -2.01 -9.64
C MET A 175 1.77 -2.38 -8.16
N ILE A 176 0.82 -3.08 -7.53
CA ILE A 176 1.07 -3.70 -6.21
C ILE A 176 1.73 -5.06 -6.46
N GLY A 177 3.05 -5.09 -6.32
CA GLY A 177 3.88 -6.27 -6.53
C GLY A 177 4.79 -6.55 -5.35
N SER A 178 5.22 -7.81 -5.23
CA SER A 178 6.27 -8.26 -4.32
C SER A 178 7.66 -7.78 -4.73
N GLY A 179 7.84 -7.33 -5.98
CA GLY A 179 9.17 -6.95 -6.49
C GLY A 179 10.13 -8.14 -6.42
N TYR A 180 11.30 -7.92 -5.82
CA TYR A 180 12.27 -8.98 -5.55
C TYR A 180 12.01 -9.77 -4.25
N LEU A 181 10.98 -9.41 -3.47
CA LEU A 181 10.58 -10.16 -2.28
C LEU A 181 9.74 -11.39 -2.67
N PRO A 182 9.59 -12.38 -1.75
CA PRO A 182 8.80 -13.59 -2.03
C PRO A 182 7.36 -13.27 -2.45
N GLU A 183 6.80 -14.09 -3.35
CA GLU A 183 5.43 -13.94 -3.83
C GLU A 183 4.39 -13.98 -2.70
N SER A 184 4.72 -14.64 -1.58
CA SER A 184 3.89 -14.64 -0.37
C SER A 184 3.60 -13.24 0.18
N THR A 185 4.37 -12.21 -0.18
CA THR A 185 4.16 -10.80 0.21
C THR A 185 3.11 -10.07 -0.64
N MET A 186 2.62 -10.69 -1.71
CA MET A 186 1.52 -10.17 -2.52
C MET A 186 0.26 -9.92 -1.68
N PRO A 187 -0.59 -8.95 -2.08
CA PRO A 187 -1.84 -8.69 -1.39
C PRO A 187 -2.81 -9.85 -1.57
N PHE A 188 -3.59 -10.14 -0.53
CA PHE A 188 -4.82 -10.90 -0.67
C PHE A 188 -5.85 -10.04 -1.43
N ILE A 189 -6.28 -10.49 -2.60
CA ILE A 189 -7.12 -9.70 -3.50
C ILE A 189 -8.59 -9.99 -3.23
N VAL A 190 -9.33 -8.98 -2.76
CA VAL A 190 -10.78 -9.02 -2.69
C VAL A 190 -11.34 -8.63 -4.05
N GLN A 191 -11.79 -9.63 -4.81
CA GLN A 191 -12.40 -9.45 -6.13
C GLN A 191 -13.89 -9.08 -6.03
N GLY A 192 -14.36 -8.24 -6.95
CA GLY A 192 -15.75 -7.82 -7.04
C GLY A 192 -16.04 -6.48 -6.35
N ASP A 193 -17.32 -6.06 -6.40
CA ASP A 193 -17.80 -4.82 -5.81
C ASP A 193 -18.52 -5.11 -4.48
N PRO A 194 -17.96 -4.70 -3.32
CA PRO A 194 -18.56 -4.93 -2.00
C PRO A 194 -19.88 -4.19 -1.78
N SER A 195 -20.27 -3.32 -2.72
CA SER A 195 -21.58 -2.66 -2.73
C SER A 195 -22.73 -3.58 -3.17
N ARG A 196 -22.42 -4.65 -3.91
CA ARG A 196 -23.39 -5.58 -4.49
C ARG A 196 -23.99 -6.52 -3.42
N PRO A 197 -25.31 -6.73 -3.37
CA PRO A 197 -25.95 -7.63 -2.39
C PRO A 197 -25.41 -9.07 -2.40
N GLU A 198 -25.11 -9.57 -3.60
CA GLU A 198 -24.57 -10.90 -3.90
C GLU A 198 -23.06 -11.01 -3.68
N PHE A 199 -22.38 -9.92 -3.36
CA PHE A 199 -20.94 -9.91 -3.15
C PHE A 199 -20.54 -10.90 -2.04
N ARG A 200 -19.63 -11.81 -2.38
CA ARG A 200 -18.96 -12.71 -1.45
C ARG A 200 -17.49 -12.78 -1.83
N VAL A 201 -16.62 -12.91 -0.84
CA VAL A 201 -15.20 -13.14 -1.08
C VAL A 201 -15.03 -14.62 -1.46
N GLN A 202 -14.81 -14.88 -2.75
CA GLN A 202 -14.74 -16.25 -3.30
C GLN A 202 -13.72 -17.12 -2.57
N ASP A 203 -12.58 -16.55 -2.20
CA ASP A 203 -11.49 -17.26 -1.51
C ASP A 203 -11.82 -17.66 -0.05
N LEU A 204 -12.96 -17.22 0.49
CA LEU A 204 -13.46 -17.61 1.81
C LEU A 204 -14.51 -18.72 1.77
N GLU A 205 -15.02 -19.06 0.59
CA GLU A 205 -16.04 -20.09 0.45
C GLU A 205 -15.42 -21.49 0.37
N LEU A 206 -15.99 -22.42 1.12
CA LEU A 206 -15.61 -23.82 1.04
C LEU A 206 -16.25 -24.45 -0.21
N PRO A 207 -15.49 -25.18 -1.04
CA PRO A 207 -16.05 -25.94 -2.14
C PRO A 207 -17.19 -26.87 -1.68
N VAL A 208 -18.20 -27.07 -2.52
CA VAL A 208 -19.38 -27.88 -2.18
C VAL A 208 -18.97 -29.28 -1.67
N GLY A 209 -19.50 -29.68 -0.51
CA GLY A 209 -19.18 -30.96 0.15
C GLY A 209 -17.91 -30.95 1.01
N MET A 210 -17.24 -29.81 1.13
CA MET A 210 -16.07 -29.59 1.98
C MET A 210 -16.50 -29.04 3.36
N THR A 211 -16.44 -29.87 4.40
CA THR A 211 -16.68 -29.41 5.79
C THR A 211 -15.37 -29.02 6.49
N PRO A 212 -15.41 -28.20 7.56
CA PRO A 212 -14.23 -27.88 8.38
C PRO A 212 -13.45 -29.12 8.84
N ASP A 213 -14.14 -30.19 9.23
CA ASP A 213 -13.52 -31.46 9.63
C ASP A 213 -12.83 -32.18 8.47
N ARG A 214 -13.43 -32.15 7.27
CA ARG A 214 -12.81 -32.72 6.07
C ARG A 214 -11.57 -31.93 5.65
N LEU A 215 -11.58 -30.62 5.77
CA LEU A 215 -10.40 -29.77 5.53
C LEU A 215 -9.28 -30.06 6.52
N THR A 216 -9.60 -30.13 7.81
CA THR A 216 -8.62 -30.45 8.85
C THR A 216 -7.98 -31.81 8.61
N ARG A 217 -8.77 -32.81 8.21
CA ARG A 217 -8.29 -34.14 7.86
C ARG A 217 -7.39 -34.13 6.61
N ARG A 218 -7.76 -33.37 5.58
CA ARG A 218 -6.94 -33.20 4.36
C ARG A 218 -5.60 -32.53 4.68
N ARG A 219 -5.60 -31.49 5.54
CA ARG A 219 -4.36 -30.85 6.01
C ARG A 219 -3.48 -31.84 6.78
N ARG A 220 -4.04 -32.62 7.69
CA ARG A 220 -3.28 -33.67 8.41
C ARG A 220 -2.67 -34.70 7.45
N PHE A 221 -3.43 -35.16 6.46
CA PHE A 221 -2.94 -36.10 5.46
C PHE A 221 -1.81 -35.50 4.61
N ARG A 222 -1.99 -34.27 4.12
CA ARG A 222 -0.93 -33.53 3.40
C ARG A 222 0.32 -33.42 4.26
N ASN A 223 0.21 -32.93 5.50
CA ASN A 223 1.36 -32.79 6.38
C ASN A 223 2.10 -34.12 6.63
N ALA A 224 1.36 -35.23 6.68
CA ALA A 224 1.94 -36.56 6.80
C ALA A 224 2.66 -37.01 5.51
N VAL A 225 2.11 -36.70 4.33
CA VAL A 225 2.76 -36.92 3.04
C VAL A 225 4.00 -36.04 2.91
N ASP A 226 3.92 -34.76 3.25
CA ASP A 226 5.05 -33.82 3.21
C ASP A 226 6.16 -34.28 4.17
N GLU A 227 5.80 -34.82 5.33
CA GLU A 227 6.77 -35.42 6.27
C GLU A 227 7.42 -36.68 5.70
N LEU A 228 6.63 -37.56 5.08
CA LEU A 228 7.15 -38.73 4.36
C LEU A 228 8.10 -38.32 3.22
N THR A 229 7.74 -37.30 2.45
CA THR A 229 8.57 -36.73 1.38
C THR A 229 9.85 -36.13 1.95
N ARG A 230 9.80 -35.37 3.04
CA ARG A 230 11.01 -34.85 3.73
C ARG A 230 11.94 -35.97 4.20
N GLN A 231 11.38 -37.06 4.70
CA GLN A 231 12.13 -38.24 5.14
C GLN A 231 12.73 -39.05 3.98
N THR A 232 12.17 -38.98 2.77
CA THR A 232 12.71 -39.66 1.58
C THR A 232 13.64 -38.76 0.75
N GLU A 233 13.41 -37.45 0.71
CA GLU A 233 14.23 -36.43 0.03
C GLU A 233 15.49 -36.03 0.81
N THR A 234 15.74 -36.64 1.98
CA THR A 234 17.02 -36.51 2.69
C THR A 234 18.21 -37.10 1.90
N ARG A 235 18.00 -37.56 0.65
CA ARG A 235 19.05 -38.12 -0.22
C ARG A 235 19.27 -37.39 -1.54
N LEU A 236 18.39 -36.52 -2.04
CA LEU A 236 18.60 -35.83 -3.33
C LEU A 236 17.85 -34.48 -3.42
N ALA A 237 18.61 -33.43 -3.75
CA ALA A 237 18.23 -32.12 -4.32
C ALA A 237 17.81 -30.95 -3.38
N ASP A 238 18.63 -29.90 -3.41
CA ASP A 238 18.49 -28.64 -2.66
C ASP A 238 17.61 -27.58 -3.34
N SER A 239 17.13 -27.81 -4.56
CA SER A 239 16.34 -26.83 -5.33
C SER A 239 14.82 -26.92 -5.14
N ALA A 240 14.27 -28.09 -4.75
CA ALA A 240 12.83 -28.28 -4.53
C ALA A 240 12.33 -27.74 -3.16
N ARG A 241 13.25 -27.43 -2.25
CA ARG A 241 12.96 -27.02 -0.86
C ARG A 241 12.41 -25.59 -0.75
N SER A 242 12.78 -24.70 -1.67
CA SER A 242 12.32 -23.28 -1.63
C SER A 242 10.89 -23.10 -2.16
N GLU A 243 10.51 -23.84 -3.20
CA GLU A 243 9.16 -23.76 -3.77
C GLU A 243 8.11 -24.44 -2.86
N SER A 244 8.47 -25.56 -2.23
CA SER A 244 7.61 -26.26 -1.26
C SER A 244 7.34 -25.41 -0.01
N ALA A 245 8.36 -24.78 0.58
CA ALA A 245 8.20 -23.91 1.75
C ALA A 245 7.34 -22.66 1.48
N GLN A 246 7.42 -22.08 0.28
CA GLN A 246 6.56 -20.95 -0.11
C GLN A 246 5.09 -21.37 -0.31
N SER A 247 4.86 -22.52 -0.96
CA SER A 247 3.53 -23.13 -1.12
C SER A 247 2.88 -23.50 0.23
N ASP A 248 3.67 -23.92 1.21
CA ASP A 248 3.22 -24.20 2.59
C ASP A 248 2.68 -22.94 3.28
N SER A 249 3.39 -21.81 3.17
CA SER A 249 3.02 -20.56 3.87
C SER A 249 1.71 -19.94 3.38
N ALA A 250 1.51 -19.88 2.06
CA ALA A 250 0.30 -19.33 1.45
C ALA A 250 -0.93 -20.20 1.76
N PHE A 251 -0.77 -21.52 1.67
CA PHE A 251 -1.83 -22.46 2.04
C PHE A 251 -2.18 -22.36 3.53
N ASP A 252 -1.20 -22.27 4.42
CA ASP A 252 -1.45 -22.15 5.85
C ASP A 252 -2.17 -20.84 6.21
N GLN A 253 -1.83 -19.74 5.54
CA GLN A 253 -2.58 -18.47 5.69
C GLN A 253 -4.03 -18.61 5.22
N ALA A 254 -4.26 -19.18 4.02
CA ALA A 254 -5.61 -19.43 3.51
C ALA A 254 -6.42 -20.34 4.44
N PHE A 255 -5.78 -21.39 4.98
CA PHE A 255 -6.40 -22.30 5.94
C PHE A 255 -6.79 -21.59 7.24
N ARG A 256 -5.90 -20.77 7.83
CA ARG A 256 -6.21 -19.98 9.03
C ARG A 256 -7.37 -19.00 8.79
N LEU A 257 -7.36 -18.33 7.64
CA LEU A 257 -8.39 -17.37 7.25
C LEU A 257 -9.77 -18.04 7.14
N VAL A 258 -9.86 -19.15 6.41
CA VAL A 258 -11.11 -19.90 6.21
C VAL A 258 -11.63 -20.52 7.51
N GLN A 259 -10.74 -21.01 8.38
CA GLN A 259 -11.15 -21.60 9.66
C GLN A 259 -11.53 -20.56 10.71
N SER A 260 -11.01 -19.33 10.65
CA SER A 260 -11.28 -18.29 11.64
C SER A 260 -12.65 -17.64 11.40
N PRO A 261 -13.63 -17.79 12.32
CA PRO A 261 -14.92 -17.09 12.21
C PRO A 261 -14.75 -15.57 12.27
N GLN A 262 -13.83 -15.09 13.10
CA GLN A 262 -13.50 -13.67 13.22
C GLN A 262 -12.95 -13.12 11.90
N ALA A 263 -12.04 -13.87 11.26
CA ALA A 263 -11.44 -13.42 10.01
C ALA A 263 -12.48 -13.35 8.88
N ARG A 264 -13.35 -14.36 8.78
CA ARG A 264 -14.46 -14.35 7.81
C ARG A 264 -15.46 -13.23 8.08
N ALA A 265 -15.79 -12.97 9.35
CA ALA A 265 -16.70 -11.89 9.74
C ALA A 265 -16.17 -10.51 9.33
N ALA A 266 -14.86 -10.30 9.30
CA ALA A 266 -14.28 -9.02 8.90
C ALA A 266 -14.61 -8.64 7.43
N PHE A 267 -14.75 -9.63 6.54
CA PHE A 267 -15.11 -9.41 5.14
C PHE A 267 -16.63 -9.33 4.90
N ASP A 268 -17.44 -9.64 5.90
CA ASP A 268 -18.89 -9.72 5.77
C ASP A 268 -19.58 -8.38 6.13
N LEU A 269 -19.84 -7.58 5.10
CA LEU A 269 -20.57 -6.31 5.24
C LEU A 269 -22.06 -6.49 5.58
N GLN A 270 -22.61 -7.70 5.56
CA GLN A 270 -24.00 -7.91 5.99
C GLN A 270 -24.16 -7.79 7.50
N GLN A 271 -23.07 -7.87 8.25
CA GLN A 271 -23.05 -7.64 9.71
C GLN A 271 -23.08 -6.15 10.07
N GLU A 272 -22.89 -5.26 9.10
CA GLU A 272 -22.97 -3.82 9.31
C GLU A 272 -24.41 -3.33 9.24
N SER A 273 -24.71 -2.30 10.05
CA SER A 273 -26.04 -1.71 10.07
C SER A 273 -26.38 -1.09 8.70
N GLN A 274 -27.67 -1.04 8.33
CA GLN A 274 -28.09 -0.36 7.11
C GLN A 274 -27.72 1.13 7.14
N ARG A 275 -27.69 1.72 8.35
CA ARG A 275 -27.25 3.09 8.57
C ARG A 275 -25.78 3.28 8.16
N ASP A 276 -24.88 2.40 8.61
CA ASP A 276 -23.46 2.50 8.29
C ASP A 276 -23.17 2.26 6.81
N ARG A 277 -23.83 1.24 6.23
CA ARG A 277 -23.74 0.99 4.79
C ARG A 277 -24.21 2.19 3.96
N ASN A 278 -25.28 2.85 4.37
CA ASN A 278 -25.77 4.05 3.70
C ASN A 278 -24.89 5.28 3.98
N ARG A 279 -24.29 5.39 5.17
CA ARG A 279 -23.37 6.47 5.56
C ARG A 279 -22.15 6.50 4.64
N TYR A 280 -21.51 5.36 4.43
CA TYR A 280 -20.38 5.22 3.49
C TYR A 280 -20.78 5.32 2.01
N GLY A 281 -22.04 5.02 1.70
CA GLY A 281 -22.59 5.03 0.34
C GLY A 281 -22.49 3.67 -0.34
N ARG A 282 -23.56 3.29 -1.06
CA ARG A 282 -23.69 2.00 -1.74
C ARG A 282 -23.03 2.01 -3.11
N HIS A 283 -21.73 2.26 -3.10
CA HIS A 283 -20.86 2.24 -4.26
C HIS A 283 -19.52 1.62 -3.84
N LEU A 284 -18.69 1.30 -4.83
CA LEU A 284 -17.47 0.53 -4.63
C LEU A 284 -16.53 1.18 -3.62
N ILE A 285 -16.23 2.48 -3.75
CA ILE A 285 -15.34 3.18 -2.82
C ILE A 285 -15.93 3.26 -1.41
N GLY A 286 -17.24 3.50 -1.27
CA GLY A 286 -17.92 3.55 0.02
C GLY A 286 -17.85 2.25 0.79
N HIS A 287 -18.37 1.17 0.22
CA HIS A 287 -18.32 -0.14 0.87
C HIS A 287 -16.89 -0.73 0.92
N GLY A 288 -16.00 -0.35 0.00
CA GLY A 288 -14.58 -0.65 0.07
C GLY A 288 -13.92 -0.04 1.30
N CYS A 289 -14.20 1.22 1.61
CA CYS A 289 -13.72 1.89 2.83
C CYS A 289 -14.34 1.28 4.09
N LEU A 290 -15.63 0.95 4.07
CA LEU A 290 -16.31 0.27 5.19
C LEU A 290 -15.67 -1.09 5.49
N MET A 291 -15.37 -1.86 4.44
CA MET A 291 -14.65 -3.12 4.57
C MET A 291 -13.22 -2.91 5.07
N ALA A 292 -12.51 -1.90 4.57
CA ALA A 292 -11.16 -1.58 5.04
C ALA A 292 -11.12 -1.28 6.54
N ARG A 293 -12.11 -0.52 7.06
CA ARG A 293 -12.25 -0.29 8.50
C ARG A 293 -12.40 -1.60 9.28
N ARG A 294 -13.30 -2.50 8.85
CA ARG A 294 -13.48 -3.83 9.48
C ARG A 294 -12.20 -4.66 9.46
N LEU A 295 -11.46 -4.62 8.35
CA LEU A 295 -10.22 -5.38 8.20
C LEU A 295 -9.12 -4.86 9.12
N VAL A 296 -8.96 -3.54 9.24
CA VAL A 296 -8.02 -2.93 10.19
C VAL A 296 -8.40 -3.26 11.63
N GLU A 297 -9.68 -3.15 11.97
CA GLU A 297 -10.22 -3.54 13.28
C GLU A 297 -9.97 -5.03 13.60
N ALA A 298 -9.91 -5.89 12.56
CA ALA A 298 -9.59 -7.31 12.68
C ALA A 298 -8.07 -7.62 12.62
N GLY A 299 -7.21 -6.60 12.54
CA GLY A 299 -5.75 -6.72 12.61
C GLY A 299 -5.02 -6.70 11.26
N ALA A 300 -5.68 -6.32 10.17
CA ALA A 300 -4.98 -6.06 8.91
C ALA A 300 -3.99 -4.89 9.06
N LYS A 301 -2.81 -5.02 8.47
CA LYS A 301 -1.73 -4.01 8.59
C LYS A 301 -1.71 -3.03 7.44
N PHE A 302 -2.09 -3.48 6.25
CA PHE A 302 -2.18 -2.64 5.07
C PHE A 302 -3.39 -3.05 4.24
N VAL A 303 -4.31 -2.11 4.03
CA VAL A 303 -5.49 -2.30 3.17
C VAL A 303 -5.50 -1.25 2.08
N THR A 304 -5.50 -1.69 0.82
CA THR A 304 -5.67 -0.78 -0.32
C THR A 304 -7.10 -0.86 -0.84
N VAL A 305 -7.79 0.27 -0.97
CA VAL A 305 -9.09 0.43 -1.61
C VAL A 305 -8.88 1.18 -2.92
N THR A 306 -9.16 0.55 -4.05
CA THR A 306 -9.01 1.21 -5.36
C THR A 306 -10.34 1.71 -5.88
N ASP A 307 -10.44 2.99 -6.19
CA ASP A 307 -11.55 3.55 -6.98
C ASP A 307 -11.05 3.93 -8.37
N ARG A 308 -11.66 3.35 -9.41
CA ARG A 308 -11.19 3.46 -10.80
C ARG A 308 -11.90 4.56 -11.57
N GLY A 309 -11.23 5.07 -12.61
CA GLY A 309 -11.81 5.96 -13.61
C GLY A 309 -11.53 7.45 -13.36
N TRP A 310 -10.54 7.77 -12.52
CA TRP A 310 -10.11 9.16 -12.31
C TRP A 310 -9.35 9.75 -13.51
N ASP A 311 -9.12 8.95 -14.55
CA ASP A 311 -8.47 9.32 -15.81
C ASP A 311 -9.40 10.16 -16.71
N THR A 312 -9.78 11.35 -16.22
CA THR A 312 -10.83 12.18 -16.81
C THR A 312 -10.31 13.10 -17.92
N HIS A 313 -10.12 12.51 -19.11
CA HIS A 313 -9.70 13.22 -20.33
C HIS A 313 -10.81 13.97 -21.08
N GLU A 314 -12.04 13.95 -20.58
CA GLU A 314 -13.20 14.62 -21.18
C GLU A 314 -14.30 14.86 -20.15
N ASP A 315 -15.13 15.88 -20.39
CA ASP A 315 -16.33 16.23 -19.63
C ASP A 315 -16.17 16.10 -18.10
N ILE A 316 -15.18 16.79 -17.53
CA ILE A 316 -14.90 16.67 -16.09
C ILE A 316 -16.10 17.03 -15.22
N TYR A 317 -16.97 17.95 -15.65
CA TYR A 317 -18.16 18.32 -14.89
C TYR A 317 -19.12 17.13 -14.74
N LEU A 318 -19.41 16.44 -15.85
CA LEU A 318 -20.23 15.24 -15.85
C LEU A 318 -19.57 14.12 -15.03
N ARG A 319 -18.27 13.85 -15.24
CA ARG A 319 -17.59 12.72 -14.60
C ARG A 319 -17.34 12.92 -13.10
N LEU A 320 -17.03 14.15 -12.69
CA LEU A 320 -16.63 14.46 -11.32
C LEU A 320 -17.79 14.93 -10.43
N LYS A 321 -18.81 15.61 -10.99
CA LYS A 321 -19.95 16.16 -10.21
C LYS A 321 -21.26 15.41 -10.44
N GLU A 322 -21.82 15.47 -11.64
CA GLU A 322 -23.17 14.98 -11.91
C GLU A 322 -23.25 13.45 -11.93
N GLY A 323 -22.25 12.83 -12.54
CA GLY A 323 -22.24 11.42 -12.92
C GLY A 323 -23.12 11.13 -14.14
N PHE A 324 -23.02 9.90 -14.66
CA PHE A 324 -23.72 9.52 -15.89
C PHE A 324 -25.21 9.26 -15.67
N THR A 325 -26.02 9.52 -16.71
CA THR A 325 -27.45 9.21 -16.73
C THR A 325 -27.70 7.74 -16.37
N GLY A 326 -28.54 7.49 -15.38
CA GLY A 326 -28.73 6.15 -14.79
C GLY A 326 -28.51 6.07 -13.27
N GLY A 327 -28.28 7.21 -12.60
CA GLY A 327 -28.37 7.34 -11.14
C GLY A 327 -27.06 7.12 -10.38
N THR A 328 -25.90 7.19 -11.05
CA THR A 328 -24.61 7.11 -10.34
C THR A 328 -24.09 8.52 -10.14
N ALA A 329 -23.95 8.99 -8.89
CA ALA A 329 -23.33 10.28 -8.60
C ALA A 329 -21.90 10.38 -9.19
N GLY A 330 -21.46 11.61 -9.44
CA GLY A 330 -20.09 11.91 -9.86
C GLY A 330 -19.03 11.41 -8.87
N LYS A 331 -17.78 11.42 -9.30
CA LYS A 331 -16.67 10.86 -8.51
C LYS A 331 -16.41 11.61 -7.21
N ILE A 332 -16.45 12.95 -7.23
CA ILE A 332 -16.13 13.76 -6.06
C ILE A 332 -17.18 13.56 -4.95
N PRO A 333 -18.51 13.63 -5.22
CA PRO A 333 -19.50 13.35 -4.18
C PRO A 333 -19.40 11.95 -3.55
N LYS A 334 -19.10 10.91 -4.35
CA LYS A 334 -18.90 9.55 -3.82
C LYS A 334 -17.65 9.45 -2.95
N LEU A 335 -16.56 10.11 -3.37
CA LEU A 335 -15.34 10.20 -2.58
C LEU A 335 -15.58 10.95 -1.27
N ASP A 336 -16.24 12.11 -1.32
CA ASP A 336 -16.57 12.92 -0.14
C ASP A 336 -17.32 12.09 0.91
N GLN A 337 -18.35 11.36 0.47
CA GLN A 337 -19.14 10.48 1.33
C GLN A 337 -18.30 9.35 1.93
N ALA A 338 -17.52 8.64 1.11
CA ALA A 338 -16.75 7.48 1.58
C ALA A 338 -15.60 7.88 2.52
N TYR A 339 -14.84 8.91 2.15
CA TYR A 339 -13.67 9.36 2.89
C TYR A 339 -14.05 9.98 4.23
N SER A 340 -15.08 10.84 4.25
CA SER A 340 -15.56 11.44 5.49
C SER A 340 -16.19 10.42 6.44
N ALA A 341 -16.95 9.45 5.91
CA ALA A 341 -17.49 8.36 6.70
C ALA A 341 -16.39 7.52 7.34
N LEU A 342 -15.33 7.18 6.58
CA LEU A 342 -14.20 6.40 7.08
C LEU A 342 -13.49 7.09 8.24
N LEU A 343 -13.10 8.35 8.06
CA LEU A 343 -12.35 9.09 9.09
C LEU A 343 -13.19 9.35 10.34
N ASN A 344 -14.49 9.63 10.19
CA ASN A 344 -15.39 9.74 11.33
C ASN A 344 -15.56 8.41 12.06
N ASP A 345 -15.77 7.30 11.35
CA ASP A 345 -15.94 5.97 11.96
C ASP A 345 -14.65 5.52 12.66
N LEU A 346 -13.46 5.75 12.07
CA LEU A 346 -12.18 5.50 12.72
C LEU A 346 -11.98 6.37 13.98
N SER A 347 -12.38 7.64 13.91
CA SER A 347 -12.29 8.57 15.05
C SER A 347 -13.24 8.17 16.18
N GLU A 348 -14.50 7.85 15.86
CA GLU A 348 -15.53 7.38 16.80
C GLU A 348 -15.12 6.08 17.50
N ARG A 349 -14.33 5.24 16.83
CA ARG A 349 -13.82 3.96 17.35
C ARG A 349 -12.47 4.08 18.05
N GLY A 350 -11.85 5.26 18.09
CA GLY A 350 -10.50 5.44 18.64
C GLY A 350 -9.40 4.73 17.83
N LEU A 351 -9.65 4.44 16.56
CA LEU A 351 -8.70 3.78 15.64
C LEU A 351 -7.92 4.77 14.78
N LEU A 352 -8.35 6.04 14.69
CA LEU A 352 -7.72 7.03 13.81
C LEU A 352 -6.27 7.30 14.20
N ASP A 353 -5.96 7.39 15.49
CA ASP A 353 -4.61 7.68 15.97
C ASP A 353 -3.61 6.56 15.62
N SER A 354 -4.08 5.30 15.55
CA SER A 354 -3.27 4.13 15.20
C SER A 354 -3.39 3.69 13.74
N THR A 355 -4.20 4.39 12.92
CA THR A 355 -4.46 4.04 11.52
C THR A 355 -4.10 5.20 10.60
N LEU A 356 -3.05 5.03 9.79
CA LEU A 356 -2.71 5.97 8.75
C LEU A 356 -3.68 5.82 7.57
N VAL A 357 -4.41 6.88 7.24
CA VAL A 357 -5.29 6.93 6.07
C VAL A 357 -4.67 7.81 5.01
N ILE A 358 -4.41 7.22 3.84
CA ILE A 358 -3.77 7.86 2.70
C ILE A 358 -4.78 7.94 1.56
N LEU A 359 -4.97 9.13 0.99
CA LEU A 359 -5.78 9.35 -0.19
C LEU A 359 -4.92 9.97 -1.28
N MET A 360 -4.68 9.22 -2.35
CA MET A 360 -3.82 9.67 -3.46
C MET A 360 -4.14 8.94 -4.78
N GLY A 361 -3.60 9.47 -5.87
CA GLY A 361 -3.45 8.79 -7.16
C GLY A 361 -2.07 9.09 -7.76
N GLU A 362 -1.85 8.65 -8.99
CA GLU A 362 -0.51 8.56 -9.61
C GLU A 362 0.19 9.92 -9.80
N PHE A 363 -0.60 10.92 -10.17
CA PHE A 363 -0.18 12.26 -10.53
C PHE A 363 -1.42 13.16 -10.66
N GLY A 364 -1.21 14.41 -11.06
CA GLY A 364 -2.25 15.40 -11.25
C GLY A 364 -2.65 15.52 -12.72
N ARG A 365 -3.29 16.65 -13.04
CA ARG A 365 -3.88 16.87 -14.36
C ARG A 365 -3.48 18.22 -14.93
N THR A 366 -3.48 18.33 -16.25
CA THR A 366 -3.03 19.56 -16.92
C THR A 366 -3.78 20.78 -16.38
N PRO A 367 -3.07 21.89 -16.10
CA PRO A 367 -3.69 23.14 -15.68
C PRO A 367 -4.79 23.63 -16.60
N LYS A 368 -4.58 23.55 -17.91
CA LYS A 368 -5.56 23.98 -18.91
C LYS A 368 -6.47 22.83 -19.30
N LEU A 369 -7.77 23.10 -19.41
CA LEU A 369 -8.75 22.18 -19.99
C LEU A 369 -8.44 21.93 -21.48
N ASN A 370 -8.57 20.68 -21.90
CA ASN A 370 -8.48 20.29 -23.30
C ASN A 370 -9.81 20.59 -24.05
N PRO A 371 -9.84 20.53 -25.40
CA PRO A 371 -11.05 20.84 -26.18
C PRO A 371 -12.26 19.94 -25.90
N ARG A 372 -12.08 18.80 -25.22
CA ARG A 372 -13.16 17.89 -24.80
C ARG A 372 -13.67 18.19 -23.38
N GLY A 373 -13.31 19.32 -22.79
CA GLY A 373 -13.68 19.66 -21.42
C GLY A 373 -13.03 18.74 -20.37
N GLY A 374 -11.93 18.10 -20.73
CA GLY A 374 -11.13 17.21 -19.88
C GLY A 374 -9.80 17.79 -19.47
N ARG A 375 -9.00 17.02 -18.73
CA ARG A 375 -7.59 17.32 -18.46
C ARG A 375 -6.70 16.11 -18.75
N ASP A 376 -5.50 16.37 -19.27
CA ASP A 376 -4.54 15.33 -19.66
C ASP A 376 -3.52 15.06 -18.55
N HIS A 377 -2.63 14.08 -18.75
CA HIS A 377 -1.66 13.65 -17.73
C HIS A 377 -0.70 14.78 -17.36
N TRP A 378 -0.51 15.00 -16.05
CA TRP A 378 0.37 16.05 -15.56
C TRP A 378 1.06 15.67 -14.25
N PRO A 379 2.31 15.20 -14.30
CA PRO A 379 3.05 14.84 -13.08
C PRO A 379 3.73 16.04 -12.42
N GLY A 380 3.67 17.22 -13.05
CA GLY A 380 4.33 18.44 -12.59
C GLY A 380 3.83 18.96 -11.24
N ALA A 381 2.56 18.73 -10.90
CA ALA A 381 1.95 19.06 -9.62
C ALA A 381 0.80 18.11 -9.32
N PHE A 382 0.66 17.66 -8.07
CA PHE A 382 -0.50 16.92 -7.59
C PHE A 382 -0.67 17.02 -6.08
N SER A 383 -1.79 16.47 -5.58
CA SER A 383 -2.13 16.54 -4.16
C SER A 383 -2.28 15.16 -3.54
N VAL A 384 -1.89 15.07 -2.26
CA VAL A 384 -2.08 13.89 -1.41
C VAL A 384 -2.74 14.34 -0.11
N ALA A 385 -3.72 13.58 0.38
CA ALA A 385 -4.34 13.81 1.69
C ALA A 385 -3.97 12.68 2.65
N LEU A 386 -3.56 13.05 3.87
CA LEU A 386 -3.11 12.13 4.92
C LEU A 386 -3.89 12.42 6.21
N ALA A 387 -4.25 11.39 6.97
CA ALA A 387 -4.92 11.54 8.26
C ALA A 387 -4.57 10.38 9.20
N GLY A 388 -4.58 10.64 10.51
CA GLY A 388 -4.33 9.62 11.52
C GLY A 388 -2.91 9.07 11.54
N GLY A 389 -2.66 8.04 12.36
CA GLY A 389 -1.38 7.32 12.39
C GLY A 389 -0.16 8.17 12.72
N GLY A 390 -0.31 9.26 13.50
CA GLY A 390 0.76 10.23 13.81
C GLY A 390 0.82 11.46 12.91
N ILE A 391 -0.06 11.58 11.91
CA ILE A 391 -0.18 12.77 11.07
C ILE A 391 -0.81 13.92 11.85
N VAL A 392 -0.18 15.09 11.81
CA VAL A 392 -0.77 16.34 12.32
C VAL A 392 -1.74 16.89 11.28
N GLY A 393 -3.04 16.83 11.59
CA GLY A 393 -4.10 17.37 10.72
C GLY A 393 -4.22 18.91 10.77
N GLY A 394 -5.13 19.45 9.96
CA GLY A 394 -5.45 20.88 9.97
C GLY A 394 -4.39 21.76 9.32
N GLN A 395 -3.62 21.19 8.40
CA GLN A 395 -2.52 21.90 7.74
C GLN A 395 -2.40 21.58 6.25
N VAL A 396 -1.72 22.48 5.55
CA VAL A 396 -1.36 22.34 4.14
C VAL A 396 0.15 22.43 4.02
N ILE A 397 0.76 21.42 3.40
CA ILE A 397 2.20 21.34 3.15
C ILE A 397 2.51 21.75 1.71
N GLY A 398 3.29 22.82 1.61
CA GLY A 398 3.71 23.41 0.35
C GLY A 398 2.55 23.97 -0.47
N LYS A 399 2.89 24.45 -1.66
CA LYS A 399 1.95 25.20 -2.51
C LYS A 399 2.36 25.07 -3.98
N SER A 400 1.41 24.87 -4.87
CA SER A 400 1.63 25.00 -6.31
C SER A 400 1.49 26.45 -6.78
N ASP A 401 2.02 26.77 -7.96
CA ASP A 401 1.93 28.11 -8.53
C ASP A 401 0.49 28.59 -8.79
N ALA A 402 0.36 29.83 -9.28
CA ALA A 402 -0.93 30.47 -9.52
C ALA A 402 -1.81 29.71 -10.52
N HIS A 403 -1.24 28.83 -11.35
CA HIS A 403 -1.95 28.03 -12.34
C HIS A 403 -2.03 26.54 -11.96
N GLY A 404 -1.39 26.13 -10.86
CA GLY A 404 -1.30 24.72 -10.47
C GLY A 404 -0.42 23.89 -11.39
N GLU A 405 0.57 24.50 -12.06
CA GLU A 405 1.44 23.83 -13.03
C GLU A 405 2.60 23.08 -12.36
N ARG A 406 3.13 23.62 -11.27
CA ARG A 406 4.29 23.09 -10.54
C ARG A 406 4.29 23.57 -9.09
N PRO A 407 5.02 22.92 -8.18
CA PRO A 407 5.29 23.46 -6.86
C PRO A 407 5.95 24.84 -6.94
N ALA A 408 5.34 25.83 -6.30
CA ALA A 408 5.95 27.13 -6.03
C ALA A 408 6.73 27.11 -4.71
N GLU A 409 6.28 26.30 -3.75
CA GLU A 409 6.90 26.16 -2.43
C GLU A 409 7.00 24.68 -2.07
N ARG A 410 8.18 24.30 -1.55
CA ARG A 410 8.47 22.98 -0.96
C ARG A 410 8.09 21.80 -1.88
N PRO A 411 8.74 21.63 -3.05
CA PRO A 411 8.49 20.46 -3.89
C PRO A 411 8.76 19.17 -3.11
N ILE A 412 7.80 18.25 -3.13
CA ILE A 412 7.89 16.95 -2.45
C ILE A 412 7.87 15.85 -3.50
N SER A 413 8.82 14.92 -3.42
CA SER A 413 8.89 13.78 -4.33
C SER A 413 8.10 12.58 -3.81
N PRO A 414 7.73 11.62 -4.67
CA PRO A 414 7.22 10.32 -4.22
C PRO A 414 8.16 9.57 -3.28
N ALA A 415 9.48 9.75 -3.42
CA ALA A 415 10.46 9.13 -2.52
C ALA A 415 10.36 9.70 -1.10
N ASP A 416 10.21 11.03 -0.95
CA ASP A 416 10.02 11.71 0.34
C ASP A 416 8.72 11.28 1.02
N LEU A 417 7.63 11.18 0.24
CA LEU A 417 6.36 10.67 0.74
C LEU A 417 6.54 9.25 1.28
N VAL A 418 7.07 8.31 0.48
CA VAL A 418 7.26 6.92 0.91
C VAL A 418 8.20 6.81 2.12
N ARG A 419 9.27 7.61 2.19
CA ARG A 419 10.16 7.66 3.35
C ARG A 419 9.41 8.08 4.62
N THR A 420 8.53 9.05 4.51
CA THR A 420 7.67 9.53 5.60
C THR A 420 6.67 8.44 6.02
N LEU A 421 6.04 7.74 5.06
CA LEU A 421 5.11 6.65 5.36
C LEU A 421 5.81 5.48 6.06
N TYR A 422 7.02 5.11 5.62
CA TYR A 422 7.85 4.10 6.28
C TYR A 422 8.12 4.47 7.74
N HIS A 423 8.53 5.72 7.98
CA HIS A 423 8.75 6.22 9.34
C HIS A 423 7.50 6.06 10.23
N LEU A 424 6.31 6.43 9.74
CA LEU A 424 5.06 6.33 10.51
C LEU A 424 4.67 4.87 10.84
N ILE A 425 4.98 3.92 9.95
CA ILE A 425 4.73 2.48 10.18
C ILE A 425 5.91 1.77 10.85
N GLY A 426 6.92 2.51 11.34
CA GLY A 426 8.07 2.00 12.08
C GLY A 426 9.15 1.31 11.24
N ILE A 427 9.17 1.50 9.92
CA ILE A 427 10.21 0.92 9.06
C ILE A 427 11.29 1.98 8.83
N ASP A 428 12.53 1.66 9.20
CA ASP A 428 13.67 2.50 8.84
C ASP A 428 13.83 2.50 7.31
N GLY A 429 13.81 3.68 6.68
CA GLY A 429 13.98 3.77 5.24
C GLY A 429 15.38 3.37 4.75
N ASP A 430 16.39 3.40 5.64
CA ASP A 430 17.75 2.96 5.32
C ASP A 430 17.93 1.45 5.46
N LEU A 431 16.90 0.75 5.92
CA LEU A 431 16.90 -0.70 6.01
C LEU A 431 17.22 -1.33 4.65
N GLU A 432 18.16 -2.27 4.64
CA GLU A 432 18.51 -3.03 3.44
C GLU A 432 17.80 -4.40 3.44
N LEU A 433 17.11 -4.69 2.34
CA LEU A 433 16.57 -6.02 2.04
C LEU A 433 17.39 -6.65 0.91
N ASN A 434 17.55 -7.97 0.97
CA ASN A 434 18.33 -8.70 -0.02
C ASN A 434 17.45 -9.16 -1.19
N THR A 435 17.97 -9.01 -2.40
CA THR A 435 17.42 -9.67 -3.59
C THR A 435 17.70 -11.17 -3.56
N ALA A 436 17.09 -11.93 -4.47
CA ALA A 436 17.29 -13.38 -4.56
C ALA A 436 18.75 -13.81 -4.81
N ASP A 437 19.54 -12.96 -5.47
CA ASP A 437 20.99 -13.13 -5.69
C ASP A 437 21.86 -12.58 -4.54
N GLY A 438 21.24 -12.10 -3.45
CA GLY A 438 21.92 -11.66 -2.23
C GLY A 438 22.44 -10.22 -2.27
N ARG A 439 22.04 -9.40 -3.25
CA ARG A 439 22.42 -7.99 -3.29
C ARG A 439 21.57 -7.19 -2.29
N PRO A 440 22.20 -6.40 -1.38
CA PRO A 440 21.47 -5.53 -0.48
C PRO A 440 20.90 -4.33 -1.24
N VAL A 441 19.66 -3.97 -0.92
CA VAL A 441 18.93 -2.86 -1.51
C VAL A 441 18.16 -2.16 -0.40
N GLN A 442 18.43 -0.86 -0.21
CA GLN A 442 17.68 -0.05 0.74
C GLN A 442 16.19 -0.02 0.38
N VAL A 443 15.30 0.03 1.37
CA VAL A 443 13.85 0.14 1.14
C VAL A 443 13.44 1.54 0.65
N ASN A 444 14.19 2.58 1.00
CA ASN A 444 14.04 3.93 0.44
C ASN A 444 15.34 4.75 0.54
N ARG A 445 16.10 4.79 -0.55
CA ARG A 445 17.40 5.50 -0.64
C ARG A 445 17.26 7.00 -0.89
N ASP A 446 16.30 7.38 -1.73
CA ASP A 446 16.31 8.70 -2.39
C ASP A 446 15.40 9.73 -1.68
N GLY A 447 14.66 9.33 -0.64
CA GLY A 447 13.68 10.16 0.04
C GLY A 447 14.11 10.68 1.42
N THR A 448 13.51 11.79 1.82
CA THR A 448 13.67 12.43 3.14
C THR A 448 12.32 12.51 3.87
N VAL A 449 12.35 12.38 5.20
CA VAL A 449 11.13 12.47 6.02
C VAL A 449 10.60 13.91 6.01
N ILE A 450 9.31 14.06 5.73
CA ILE A 450 8.60 15.34 5.74
C ILE A 450 8.18 15.63 7.20
N GLY A 451 9.10 16.18 7.98
CA GLY A 451 8.92 16.37 9.43
C GLY A 451 7.65 17.12 9.83
N ASP A 452 7.23 18.14 9.07
CA ASP A 452 6.04 18.94 9.36
C ASP A 452 4.73 18.15 9.32
N LEU A 453 4.70 16.98 8.67
CA LEU A 453 3.52 16.10 8.67
C LEU A 453 3.34 15.34 9.99
N ILE A 454 4.38 15.27 10.83
CA ILE A 454 4.46 14.34 11.96
C ILE A 454 4.38 15.12 13.28
N GLY A 455 3.66 14.56 14.25
CA GLY A 455 3.37 15.18 15.55
C GLY A 455 4.33 14.82 16.68
#